data_AF-A0A9D2T4B1-F1
#
_entry.id   AF-A0A9D2T4B1-F1
#
_cell.length_a   1.000
_cell.length_b   1.000
_cell.length_c   1.000
_cell.angle_alpha   90.00
_cell.angle_beta   90.00
_cell.angle_gamma   90.00
#
_symmetry.space_group_name_H-M   'P 1'
#
loop_
_entity.id
_entity.type
_entity.pdbx_description
1 polymer ?
#
loop_
_entity_poly.entity_id
_entity_poly.type
_entity_poly.pdbx_seq_one_letter_code
_entity_poly.pdbx_strand_id
1 'polypeptide(L)'
;MSASRSSSRRSRTVLLAVLALLAAAALALLGLYAFIRAKAGALQAGAAFTFDYTVTSTSPEPSTAYAVLDALDALTGSVTGQSSGDSLYLAWYNVGSAAFQSDQAPGPDQAFTDLYVKDGLVYLNVRQIYRTLLSGLSAQYPVISSLIPDWGLGDYITQTQLARLLGAEPAVAEMEQYSAAAFAPGQMQRVRPEGALDGYLYFAPQDTGSAEIVIGFPPRSLFAEFFTCHVLVDLPGQGLHFELTGRALPGDYDIEAPASVMQDGDIDALAAIFDAVRSILAFVRQLSGAAQ
;
A
#
# COMPACT_ATOMS: atom_id res chain seq x y z
N MET A 1 -32.42 -12.75 17.64
CA MET A 1 -31.43 -13.22 16.64
C MET A 1 -31.07 -12.04 15.73
N SER A 2 -30.11 -11.20 16.11
CA SER A 2 -29.79 -9.98 15.32
C SER A 2 -28.32 -9.52 15.39
N ALA A 3 -27.41 -10.29 16.00
CA ALA A 3 -26.04 -9.84 16.26
C ALA A 3 -25.02 -10.17 15.15
N SER A 4 -25.34 -10.99 14.15
CA SER A 4 -24.35 -11.48 13.17
C SER A 4 -24.12 -10.58 11.95
N ARG A 5 -24.96 -9.54 11.73
CA ARG A 5 -24.85 -8.65 10.56
C ARG A 5 -23.95 -7.43 10.76
N SER A 6 -23.64 -7.04 12.00
CA SER A 6 -22.85 -5.82 12.27
C SER A 6 -21.34 -6.08 12.37
N SER A 7 -20.91 -7.25 12.84
CA SER A 7 -19.48 -7.60 12.96
C SER A 7 -18.81 -7.81 11.59
N SER A 8 -19.51 -8.45 10.65
CA SER A 8 -19.02 -8.65 9.27
C SER A 8 -18.87 -7.33 8.49
N ARG A 9 -19.72 -6.33 8.76
CA ARG A 9 -19.60 -4.99 8.15
C ARG A 9 -18.35 -4.24 8.63
N ARG A 10 -18.11 -4.18 9.95
CA ARG A 10 -16.92 -3.50 10.51
C ARG A 10 -15.62 -4.13 10.02
N SER A 11 -15.59 -5.45 9.96
CA SER A 11 -14.51 -6.26 9.39
C SER A 11 -14.13 -5.86 7.96
N ARG A 12 -15.12 -5.71 7.09
CA ARG A 12 -14.91 -5.35 5.68
C ARG A 12 -14.39 -3.93 5.54
N THR A 13 -14.86 -3.00 6.37
CA THR A 13 -14.36 -1.60 6.42
C THR A 13 -12.86 -1.51 6.74
N VAL A 14 -12.36 -2.41 7.58
CA VAL A 14 -10.96 -2.44 8.00
C VAL A 14 -10.02 -2.84 6.86
N LEU A 15 -10.34 -3.96 6.18
CA LEU A 15 -9.54 -4.49 5.07
C LEU A 15 -9.61 -3.56 3.85
N LEU A 16 -10.76 -2.92 3.63
CA LEU A 16 -10.94 -1.83 2.67
C LEU A 16 -9.95 -0.70 2.88
N ALA A 17 -9.88 -0.19 4.10
CA ALA A 17 -9.09 1.00 4.36
C ALA A 17 -7.59 0.74 4.18
N VAL A 18 -7.09 -0.42 4.58
CA VAL A 18 -5.68 -0.82 4.43
C VAL A 18 -5.30 -1.05 2.96
N LEU A 19 -6.21 -1.61 2.17
CA LEU A 19 -5.94 -1.89 0.76
C LEU A 19 -6.10 -0.65 -0.11
N ALA A 20 -7.08 0.21 0.19
CA ALA A 20 -7.19 1.54 -0.40
C ALA A 20 -5.95 2.40 -0.09
N LEU A 21 -5.36 2.20 1.09
CA LEU A 21 -4.16 2.89 1.55
C LEU A 21 -2.89 2.39 0.87
N LEU A 22 -2.70 1.08 0.72
CA LEU A 22 -1.59 0.51 -0.06
C LEU A 22 -1.71 0.94 -1.53
N ALA A 23 -2.93 0.96 -2.06
CA ALA A 23 -3.17 1.48 -3.39
C ALA A 23 -2.97 3.00 -3.49
N ALA A 24 -3.31 3.80 -2.47
CA ALA A 24 -3.06 5.23 -2.47
C ALA A 24 -1.58 5.57 -2.36
N ALA A 25 -0.83 4.87 -1.49
CA ALA A 25 0.62 4.96 -1.43
C ALA A 25 1.24 4.55 -2.77
N ALA A 26 0.70 3.52 -3.41
CA ALA A 26 1.11 3.11 -4.75
C ALA A 26 0.87 4.19 -5.80
N LEU A 27 -0.31 4.80 -5.76
CA LEU A 27 -0.71 5.88 -6.66
C LEU A 27 0.14 7.13 -6.45
N ALA A 28 0.55 7.43 -5.21
CA ALA A 28 1.48 8.51 -4.93
C ALA A 28 2.88 8.23 -5.50
N LEU A 29 3.35 6.99 -5.40
CA LEU A 29 4.61 6.57 -6.00
C LEU A 29 4.54 6.52 -7.54
N LEU A 30 3.39 6.18 -8.12
CA LEU A 30 3.10 6.32 -9.55
C LEU A 30 3.10 7.77 -10.00
N GLY A 31 2.44 8.64 -9.25
CA GLY A 31 2.36 10.08 -9.53
C GLY A 31 3.73 10.73 -9.45
N LEU A 32 4.52 10.33 -8.45
CA LEU A 32 5.93 10.67 -8.37
C LEU A 32 6.69 10.20 -9.62
N TYR A 33 6.54 8.93 -10.02
CA TYR A 33 7.15 8.41 -11.25
C TYR A 33 6.75 9.24 -12.48
N ALA A 34 5.46 9.52 -12.68
CA ALA A 34 4.95 10.29 -13.81
C ALA A 34 5.48 11.73 -13.81
N PHE A 35 5.50 12.38 -12.65
CA PHE A 35 6.07 13.71 -12.47
C PHE A 35 7.54 13.75 -12.86
N ILE A 36 8.31 12.76 -12.40
CA ILE A 36 9.74 12.69 -12.70
C ILE A 36 9.98 12.34 -14.17
N ARG A 37 9.22 11.39 -14.76
CA ARG A 37 9.27 11.08 -16.20
C ARG A 37 9.08 12.33 -17.06
N ALA A 38 8.21 13.23 -16.63
CA ALA A 38 7.93 14.47 -17.34
C ALA A 38 9.00 15.57 -17.14
N LYS A 39 9.87 15.45 -16.13
CA LYS A 39 10.92 16.43 -15.79
C LYS A 39 12.35 15.94 -16.05
N ALA A 40 12.59 14.63 -16.03
CA ALA A 40 13.88 13.99 -16.15
C ALA A 40 13.85 12.94 -17.27
N GLY A 41 14.51 13.25 -18.40
CA GLY A 41 14.57 12.35 -19.56
C GLY A 41 15.16 10.96 -19.27
N ALA A 42 15.99 10.83 -18.23
CA ALA A 42 16.60 9.57 -17.83
C ALA A 42 15.61 8.55 -17.26
N LEU A 43 14.51 9.01 -16.63
CA LEU A 43 13.50 8.15 -15.98
C LEU A 43 12.36 7.74 -16.92
N GLN A 44 12.46 8.08 -18.22
CA GLN A 44 11.44 7.75 -19.22
C GLN A 44 11.36 6.26 -19.54
N ALA A 45 12.48 5.52 -19.41
CA ALA A 45 12.51 4.07 -19.59
C ALA A 45 11.88 3.32 -18.42
N GLY A 46 11.85 3.94 -17.23
CA GLY A 46 11.46 3.27 -16.00
C GLY A 46 12.36 3.67 -14.83
N ALA A 47 12.02 3.15 -13.65
CA ALA A 47 12.78 3.37 -12.44
C ALA A 47 12.57 2.25 -11.43
N ALA A 48 13.63 1.82 -10.75
CA ALA A 48 13.51 1.12 -9.48
C ALA A 48 13.55 2.15 -8.36
N PHE A 49 12.80 1.92 -7.30
CA PHE A 49 12.76 2.85 -6.18
C PHE A 49 12.71 2.15 -4.84
N THR A 50 13.21 2.87 -3.84
CA THR A 50 13.23 2.45 -2.45
C THR A 50 12.92 3.66 -1.59
N PHE A 51 11.86 3.56 -0.79
CA PHE A 51 11.40 4.57 0.15
C PHE A 51 11.30 3.99 1.54
N ASP A 52 11.76 4.72 2.53
CA ASP A 52 11.28 4.54 3.90
C ASP A 52 9.96 5.28 4.04
N TYR A 53 9.00 4.68 4.74
CA TYR A 53 7.71 5.29 5.00
C TYR A 53 7.41 5.37 6.50
N THR A 54 6.65 6.40 6.86
CA THR A 54 6.00 6.54 8.17
C THR A 54 4.53 6.87 7.96
N VAL A 55 3.67 6.32 8.80
CA VAL A 55 2.24 6.54 8.81
C VAL A 55 1.80 7.15 10.13
N THR A 56 1.08 8.27 10.06
CA THR A 56 0.51 8.94 11.22
C THR A 56 -1.00 9.10 11.08
N SER A 57 -1.70 9.19 12.21
CA SER A 57 -3.13 9.49 12.23
C SER A 57 -3.33 11.00 12.08
N THR A 58 -4.24 11.41 11.20
CA THR A 58 -4.63 12.84 11.07
C THR A 58 -5.73 13.24 12.05
N SER A 59 -6.23 12.29 12.85
CA SER A 59 -7.28 12.49 13.85
C SER A 59 -6.83 12.03 15.26
N PRO A 60 -7.26 12.72 16.34
CA PRO A 60 -7.04 12.28 17.72
C PRO A 60 -7.66 10.92 18.04
N GLU A 61 -8.80 10.61 17.41
CA GLU A 61 -9.38 9.27 17.43
C GLU A 61 -8.82 8.49 16.24
N PRO A 62 -7.98 7.46 16.47
CA PRO A 62 -7.34 6.73 15.38
C PRO A 62 -8.38 6.06 14.50
N SER A 63 -8.20 6.20 13.19
CA SER A 63 -9.07 5.53 12.23
C SER A 63 -8.92 4.01 12.31
N THR A 64 -9.90 3.31 11.78
CA THR A 64 -9.83 1.84 11.67
C THR A 64 -8.66 1.40 10.76
N ALA A 65 -8.29 2.25 9.80
CA ALA A 65 -7.14 2.03 8.91
C ALA A 65 -5.82 2.09 9.69
N TYR A 66 -5.65 3.14 10.50
CA TYR A 66 -4.49 3.31 11.37
C TYR A 66 -4.31 2.13 12.30
N ALA A 67 -5.38 1.70 12.97
CA ALA A 67 -5.35 0.60 13.94
C ALA A 67 -4.92 -0.75 13.33
N VAL A 68 -5.07 -0.93 12.01
CA VAL A 68 -4.62 -2.17 11.36
C VAL A 68 -3.23 -2.11 10.81
N LEU A 69 -2.77 -0.96 10.32
CA LEU A 69 -1.35 -0.79 10.06
C LEU A 69 -0.54 -0.98 11.35
N ASP A 70 -1.03 -0.45 12.47
CA ASP A 70 -0.45 -0.68 13.79
C ASP A 70 -0.42 -2.18 14.14
N ALA A 71 -1.53 -2.90 13.92
CA ALA A 71 -1.61 -4.34 14.17
C ALA A 71 -0.70 -5.18 13.24
N LEU A 72 -0.34 -4.64 12.07
CA LEU A 72 0.57 -5.27 11.11
C LEU A 72 2.04 -4.88 11.33
N ASP A 73 2.34 -4.05 12.33
CA ASP A 73 3.66 -3.42 12.50
C ASP A 73 4.12 -2.67 11.23
N ALA A 74 3.15 -2.07 10.55
CA ALA A 74 3.29 -1.42 9.25
C ALA A 74 3.00 0.09 9.33
N LEU A 75 3.20 0.70 10.50
CA LEU A 75 3.21 2.16 10.64
C LEU A 75 4.54 2.77 10.19
N THR A 76 5.61 1.97 10.19
CA THR A 76 6.92 2.36 9.66
C THR A 76 7.51 1.20 8.90
N GLY A 77 8.30 1.49 7.88
CA GLY A 77 9.01 0.46 7.15
C GLY A 77 9.54 1.01 5.85
N SER A 78 9.54 0.17 4.82
CA SER A 78 9.98 0.58 3.49
C SER A 78 9.06 0.06 2.39
N VAL A 79 9.02 0.81 1.29
CA VAL A 79 8.39 0.44 0.04
C VAL A 79 9.46 0.36 -1.02
N THR A 80 9.49 -0.75 -1.74
CA THR A 80 10.33 -0.88 -2.92
C THR A 80 9.44 -1.07 -4.14
N GLY A 81 10.01 -0.84 -5.31
CA GLY A 81 9.27 -1.15 -6.52
C GLY A 81 9.99 -0.79 -7.79
N GLN A 82 9.27 -1.02 -8.88
CA GLN A 82 9.72 -0.79 -10.24
C GLN A 82 8.60 -0.13 -11.03
N SER A 83 8.98 0.68 -12.00
CA SER A 83 8.08 1.34 -12.94
C SER A 83 8.61 1.17 -14.36
N SER A 84 7.70 0.94 -15.30
CA SER A 84 8.02 0.78 -16.72
C SER A 84 6.79 1.14 -17.55
N GLY A 85 6.85 2.24 -18.30
CA GLY A 85 5.70 2.78 -19.02
C GLY A 85 4.54 3.10 -18.08
N ASP A 86 3.40 2.43 -18.27
CA ASP A 86 2.21 2.55 -17.42
C ASP A 86 2.11 1.41 -16.40
N SER A 87 3.14 0.57 -16.31
CA SER A 87 3.21 -0.55 -15.37
C SER A 87 3.99 -0.18 -14.11
N LEU A 88 3.60 -0.78 -12.99
CA LEU A 88 4.22 -0.58 -11.69
C LEU A 88 4.20 -1.89 -10.90
N TYR A 89 5.28 -2.14 -10.18
CA TYR A 89 5.35 -3.13 -9.11
C TYR A 89 5.74 -2.44 -7.81
N LEU A 90 5.13 -2.85 -6.71
CA LEU A 90 5.43 -2.35 -5.37
C LEU A 90 5.42 -3.48 -4.36
N ALA A 91 6.33 -3.41 -3.39
CA ALA A 91 6.38 -4.31 -2.26
C ALA A 91 6.59 -3.52 -0.96
N TRP A 92 5.82 -3.83 0.08
CA TRP A 92 5.90 -3.19 1.38
C TRP A 92 6.52 -4.11 2.41
N TYR A 93 7.41 -3.54 3.20
CA TYR A 93 8.12 -4.21 4.27
C TYR A 93 7.86 -3.47 5.59
N ASN A 94 7.83 -4.23 6.69
CA ASN A 94 7.77 -3.72 8.06
C ASN A 94 9.18 -3.44 8.62
N VAL A 95 10.20 -3.38 7.76
CA VAL A 95 11.57 -3.04 8.11
C VAL A 95 12.03 -1.84 7.28
N GLY A 96 12.87 -1.00 7.87
CA GLY A 96 13.49 0.11 7.15
C GLY A 96 14.45 -0.39 6.06
N SER A 97 14.63 0.44 5.03
CA SER A 97 15.45 0.16 3.86
C SER A 97 16.91 -0.16 4.19
N ALA A 98 17.42 0.36 5.31
CA ALA A 98 18.76 0.06 5.84
C ALA A 98 18.98 -1.42 6.20
N ALA A 99 17.91 -2.20 6.41
CA ALA A 99 17.99 -3.63 6.68
C ALA A 99 18.22 -4.48 5.41
N PHE A 100 18.16 -3.87 4.23
CA PHE A 100 18.35 -4.58 2.97
C PHE A 100 19.83 -4.88 2.75
N GLN A 101 20.18 -6.16 2.60
CA GLN A 101 21.56 -6.62 2.43
C GLN A 101 22.17 -6.21 1.08
N SER A 102 21.36 -5.71 0.15
CA SER A 102 21.76 -5.18 -1.15
C SER A 102 21.10 -3.82 -1.41
N ASP A 103 21.65 -3.02 -2.33
CA ASP A 103 20.95 -1.84 -2.89
C ASP A 103 19.66 -2.20 -3.65
N GLN A 104 19.42 -3.50 -3.85
CA GLN A 104 18.20 -4.08 -4.40
C GLN A 104 17.24 -4.49 -3.27
N ALA A 105 15.96 -4.28 -3.50
CA ALA A 105 14.89 -4.73 -2.63
C ALA A 105 14.96 -6.23 -2.29
N PRO A 106 14.52 -6.65 -1.10
CA PRO A 106 14.26 -8.05 -0.84
C PRO A 106 13.20 -8.59 -1.81
N GLY A 107 13.18 -9.90 -2.05
CA GLY A 107 12.14 -10.52 -2.89
C GLY A 107 10.71 -10.32 -2.31
N PRO A 108 9.67 -10.46 -3.14
CA PRO A 108 8.26 -10.31 -2.74
C PRO A 108 7.88 -11.22 -1.55
N ASP A 109 8.55 -12.36 -1.38
CA ASP A 109 8.32 -13.29 -0.27
C ASP A 109 8.69 -12.77 1.12
N GLN A 110 9.39 -11.64 1.20
CA GLN A 110 9.72 -10.96 2.46
C GLN A 110 8.85 -9.73 2.71
N ALA A 111 8.05 -9.31 1.73
CA ALA A 111 7.11 -8.21 1.87
C ALA A 111 5.86 -8.69 2.60
N PHE A 112 5.24 -7.82 3.41
CA PHE A 112 3.95 -8.16 4.01
C PHE A 112 2.81 -8.07 2.99
N THR A 113 3.03 -7.36 1.89
CA THR A 113 2.19 -7.35 0.70
C THR A 113 2.95 -6.74 -0.47
N ASP A 114 2.52 -7.08 -1.67
CA ASP A 114 2.99 -6.50 -2.91
C ASP A 114 1.80 -6.28 -3.85
N LEU A 115 1.98 -5.39 -4.83
CA LEU A 115 0.98 -5.14 -5.86
C LEU A 115 1.60 -4.85 -7.22
N TYR A 116 0.81 -5.12 -8.25
CA TYR A 116 1.11 -4.78 -9.63
C TYR A 116 0.03 -3.86 -10.17
N VAL A 117 0.43 -2.84 -10.92
CA VAL A 117 -0.43 -2.12 -11.86
C VAL A 117 0.04 -2.49 -13.25
N LYS A 118 -0.82 -3.10 -14.05
CA LYS A 118 -0.50 -3.49 -15.42
C LYS A 118 -1.76 -3.49 -16.27
N ASP A 119 -1.67 -2.91 -17.47
CA ASP A 119 -2.78 -2.80 -18.43
C ASP A 119 -4.03 -2.15 -17.81
N GLY A 120 -3.84 -1.16 -16.93
CA GLY A 120 -4.91 -0.47 -16.22
C GLY A 120 -5.57 -1.27 -15.09
N LEU A 121 -5.07 -2.48 -14.81
CA LEU A 121 -5.57 -3.34 -13.73
C LEU A 121 -4.61 -3.30 -12.54
N VAL A 122 -5.19 -3.30 -11.34
CA VAL A 122 -4.46 -3.44 -10.08
C VAL A 122 -4.61 -4.88 -9.59
N TYR A 123 -3.47 -5.52 -9.31
CA TYR A 123 -3.38 -6.85 -8.72
C TYR A 123 -2.72 -6.74 -7.36
N LEU A 124 -3.41 -7.20 -6.32
CA LEU A 124 -2.95 -7.10 -4.95
C LEU A 124 -2.69 -8.49 -4.37
N ASN A 125 -1.51 -8.70 -3.80
CA ASN A 125 -1.13 -9.94 -3.16
C ASN A 125 -1.76 -10.07 -1.76
N VAL A 126 -2.91 -10.74 -1.71
CA VAL A 126 -3.64 -11.02 -0.47
C VAL A 126 -3.07 -12.20 0.30
N ARG A 127 -2.32 -13.09 -0.36
CA ARG A 127 -1.62 -14.18 0.32
C ARG A 127 -0.59 -13.66 1.30
N GLN A 128 0.23 -12.68 0.92
CA GLN A 128 1.24 -12.13 1.84
C GLN A 128 0.59 -11.45 3.05
N ILE A 129 -0.53 -10.76 2.87
CA ILE A 129 -1.28 -10.15 3.97
C ILE A 129 -1.74 -11.23 4.93
N TYR A 130 -2.34 -12.31 4.40
CA TYR A 130 -2.76 -13.45 5.19
C TYR A 130 -1.58 -14.09 5.93
N ARG A 131 -0.46 -14.36 5.25
CA ARG A 131 0.74 -14.96 5.86
C ARG A 131 1.34 -14.08 6.95
N THR A 132 1.41 -12.78 6.74
CA THR A 132 1.94 -11.83 7.73
C THR A 132 1.06 -11.79 8.97
N LEU A 133 -0.26 -11.66 8.78
CA LEU A 133 -1.23 -11.70 9.88
C LEU A 133 -1.10 -12.99 10.70
N LEU A 134 -0.99 -14.12 10.01
CA LEU A 134 -0.80 -15.42 10.65
C LEU A 134 0.54 -15.55 11.36
N SER A 135 1.62 -15.06 10.76
CA SER A 135 2.95 -15.10 11.36
C SER A 135 2.98 -14.30 12.66
N GLY A 136 2.43 -13.08 12.64
CA GLY A 136 2.30 -12.26 13.85
C GLY A 136 1.43 -12.95 14.92
N LEU A 137 0.34 -13.58 14.48
CA LEU A 137 -0.54 -14.38 15.34
C LEU A 137 0.18 -15.57 15.98
N SER A 138 0.87 -16.39 15.20
CA SER A 138 1.65 -17.54 15.68
C SER A 138 2.78 -17.13 16.61
N ALA A 139 3.44 -15.98 16.35
CA ALA A 139 4.47 -15.45 17.22
C ALA A 139 3.91 -15.04 18.60
N GLN A 140 2.74 -14.42 18.63
CA GLN A 140 2.07 -14.03 19.86
C GLN A 140 1.39 -15.21 20.58
N TYR A 141 0.88 -16.18 19.83
CA TYR A 141 0.09 -17.30 20.35
C TYR A 141 0.48 -18.62 19.68
N PRO A 142 1.58 -19.28 20.09
CA PRO A 142 2.09 -20.48 19.43
C PRO A 142 1.06 -21.62 19.26
N VAL A 143 0.09 -21.71 20.19
CA VAL A 143 -0.96 -22.73 20.23
C VAL A 143 -1.90 -22.73 19.02
N ILE A 144 -2.04 -21.61 18.31
CA ILE A 144 -2.95 -21.52 17.15
C ILE A 144 -2.30 -21.97 15.85
N SER A 145 -0.99 -22.26 15.84
CA SER A 145 -0.25 -22.61 14.62
C SER A 145 -0.76 -23.88 13.93
N SER A 146 -1.39 -24.79 14.68
CA SER A 146 -2.02 -26.02 14.14
C SER A 146 -3.42 -25.80 13.57
N LEU A 147 -4.01 -24.62 13.77
CA LEU A 147 -5.35 -24.25 13.29
C LEU A 147 -5.28 -23.42 12.00
N ILE A 148 -4.08 -23.20 11.48
CA ILE A 148 -3.83 -22.34 10.32
C ILE A 148 -4.12 -23.15 9.04
N PRO A 149 -5.10 -22.74 8.21
CA PRO A 149 -5.33 -23.41 6.94
C PRO A 149 -4.22 -23.06 5.94
N ASP A 150 -3.84 -24.06 5.15
CA ASP A 150 -2.94 -23.88 4.02
C ASP A 150 -3.55 -22.96 2.96
N TRP A 151 -2.72 -22.13 2.33
CA TRP A 151 -3.16 -21.28 1.23
C TRP A 151 -3.29 -22.10 -0.06
N GLY A 152 -4.53 -22.33 -0.49
CA GLY A 152 -4.85 -23.04 -1.73
C GLY A 152 -5.52 -22.18 -2.80
N LEU A 153 -5.55 -20.86 -2.62
CA LEU A 153 -6.17 -19.92 -3.55
C LEU A 153 -5.10 -19.23 -4.43
N GLY A 154 -5.53 -18.48 -5.44
CA GLY A 154 -4.63 -17.56 -6.14
C GLY A 154 -4.04 -16.53 -5.16
N ASP A 155 -2.80 -16.08 -5.40
CA ASP A 155 -2.12 -15.16 -4.50
C ASP A 155 -2.64 -13.72 -4.64
N TYR A 156 -3.05 -13.36 -5.85
CA TYR A 156 -3.45 -12.01 -6.22
C TYR A 156 -4.95 -11.90 -6.46
N ILE A 157 -5.54 -10.80 -6.04
CA ILE A 157 -6.90 -10.40 -6.46
C ILE A 157 -6.85 -9.10 -7.26
N THR A 158 -7.79 -8.96 -8.18
CA THR A 158 -7.97 -7.72 -8.94
C THR A 158 -8.72 -6.66 -8.13
N GLN A 159 -8.69 -5.41 -8.58
CA GLN A 159 -9.50 -4.32 -8.02
C GLN A 159 -11.01 -4.66 -7.96
N THR A 160 -11.57 -5.29 -8.99
CA THR A 160 -12.98 -5.68 -9.04
C THR A 160 -13.30 -6.78 -8.01
N GLN A 161 -12.42 -7.77 -7.91
CA GLN A 161 -12.53 -8.84 -6.92
C GLN A 161 -12.41 -8.30 -5.49
N LEU A 162 -11.54 -7.31 -5.30
CA LEU A 162 -11.42 -6.56 -4.05
C LEU A 162 -12.72 -5.84 -3.71
N ALA A 163 -13.34 -5.11 -4.65
CA ALA A 163 -14.63 -4.44 -4.46
C ALA A 163 -15.71 -5.43 -3.98
N ARG A 164 -15.76 -6.60 -4.64
CA ARG A 164 -16.69 -7.68 -4.34
C ARG A 164 -16.44 -8.28 -2.96
N LEU A 165 -15.19 -8.60 -2.63
CA LEU A 165 -14.78 -9.12 -1.31
C LEU A 165 -15.26 -8.20 -0.18
N LEU A 166 -15.26 -6.91 -0.45
CA LEU A 166 -15.51 -5.88 0.53
C LEU A 166 -16.96 -5.39 0.54
N GLY A 167 -17.76 -5.79 -0.46
CA GLY A 167 -19.14 -5.34 -0.63
C GLY A 167 -19.25 -3.84 -0.85
N ALA A 168 -18.20 -3.22 -1.41
CA ALA A 168 -18.06 -1.78 -1.59
C ALA A 168 -17.84 -1.45 -3.07
N GLU A 169 -18.94 -1.39 -3.82
CA GLU A 169 -18.99 -0.80 -5.16
C GLU A 169 -18.44 0.65 -5.22
N PRO A 170 -18.59 1.56 -4.21
CA PRO A 170 -18.14 2.94 -4.38
C PRO A 170 -16.66 3.20 -4.06
N ALA A 171 -15.96 2.31 -3.34
CA ALA A 171 -14.56 2.54 -2.96
C ALA A 171 -13.59 2.41 -4.16
N VAL A 172 -13.98 1.64 -5.18
CA VAL A 172 -13.24 1.48 -6.43
C VAL A 172 -13.40 2.70 -7.34
N ALA A 173 -14.56 3.35 -7.34
CA ALA A 173 -14.80 4.57 -8.12
C ALA A 173 -13.90 5.74 -7.67
N GLU A 174 -13.49 5.81 -6.40
CA GLU A 174 -12.52 6.80 -5.92
C GLU A 174 -11.09 6.48 -6.41
N MET A 175 -10.75 5.20 -6.61
CA MET A 175 -9.46 4.79 -7.20
C MET A 175 -9.43 5.03 -8.72
N GLU A 176 -10.58 4.98 -9.40
CA GLU A 176 -10.72 5.22 -10.85
C GLU A 176 -10.56 6.69 -11.25
N GLN A 177 -10.64 7.63 -10.31
CA GLN A 177 -10.49 9.06 -10.60
C GLN A 177 -9.02 9.52 -10.70
N TYR A 178 -8.07 8.66 -10.36
CA TYR A 178 -6.64 8.99 -10.45
C TYR A 178 -6.14 8.79 -11.87
N SER A 179 -5.71 9.89 -12.48
CA SER A 179 -5.00 9.88 -13.74
C SER A 179 -3.55 10.27 -13.52
N ALA A 180 -2.60 9.48 -14.05
CA ALA A 180 -1.21 9.90 -14.15
C ALA A 180 -1.05 11.26 -14.88
N ALA A 181 -2.05 11.66 -15.68
CA ALA A 181 -2.09 12.97 -16.31
C ALA A 181 -2.20 14.15 -15.32
N ALA A 182 -2.74 13.93 -14.11
CA ALA A 182 -2.75 14.95 -13.05
C ALA A 182 -1.33 15.35 -12.62
N PHE A 183 -0.35 14.47 -12.80
CA PHE A 183 1.06 14.72 -12.46
C PHE A 183 1.86 15.34 -13.62
N ALA A 184 1.20 15.67 -14.73
CA ALA A 184 1.85 16.34 -15.85
C ALA A 184 2.39 17.73 -15.43
N PRO A 185 3.50 18.23 -15.99
CA PRO A 185 4.14 19.47 -15.55
C PRO A 185 3.23 20.71 -15.54
N GLY A 186 2.21 20.75 -16.39
CA GLY A 186 1.23 21.84 -16.45
C GLY A 186 0.07 21.72 -15.45
N GLN A 187 -0.10 20.54 -14.84
CA GLN A 187 -1.13 20.24 -13.84
C GLN A 187 -0.57 20.30 -12.42
N MET A 188 0.74 20.51 -12.26
CA MET A 188 1.41 20.61 -10.96
C MET A 188 1.64 22.05 -10.56
N GLN A 189 1.36 22.38 -9.31
CA GLN A 189 1.61 23.70 -8.73
C GLN A 189 2.61 23.62 -7.58
N ARG A 190 3.42 24.67 -7.41
CA ARG A 190 4.37 24.74 -6.30
C ARG A 190 3.60 25.00 -5.00
N VAL A 191 3.93 24.23 -3.96
CA VAL A 191 3.30 24.33 -2.63
C VAL A 191 4.37 24.40 -1.53
N ARG A 192 3.93 24.62 -0.30
CA ARG A 192 4.77 24.57 0.90
C ARG A 192 4.05 23.74 1.96
N PRO A 193 4.31 22.42 2.02
CA PRO A 193 3.63 21.56 2.98
C PRO A 193 4.20 21.74 4.39
N GLU A 194 3.43 21.29 5.37
CA GLU A 194 3.98 20.98 6.70
C GLU A 194 4.96 19.81 6.58
N GLY A 195 6.00 19.77 7.42
CA GLY A 195 7.06 18.75 7.31
C GLY A 195 8.03 18.95 6.13
N ALA A 196 8.01 20.11 5.46
CA ALA A 196 8.93 20.39 4.36
C ALA A 196 10.41 20.30 4.79
N LEU A 197 11.13 19.32 4.24
CA LEU A 197 12.58 19.18 4.37
C LEU A 197 13.34 20.37 3.78
N ASP A 198 14.43 20.74 4.46
CA ASP A 198 15.30 21.83 4.04
C ASP A 198 15.96 21.58 2.69
N GLY A 199 15.92 22.59 1.82
CA GLY A 199 16.52 22.53 0.48
C GLY A 199 15.69 21.80 -0.58
N TYR A 200 14.48 21.34 -0.24
CA TYR A 200 13.56 20.69 -1.17
C TYR A 200 12.60 21.70 -1.80
N LEU A 201 12.20 21.43 -3.05
CA LEU A 201 11.08 22.09 -3.72
C LEU A 201 9.88 21.15 -3.76
N TYR A 202 8.70 21.66 -3.42
CA TYR A 202 7.47 20.88 -3.31
C TYR A 202 6.45 21.28 -4.36
N PHE A 203 5.79 20.27 -4.92
CA PHE A 203 4.74 20.41 -5.93
C PHE A 203 3.57 19.48 -5.60
N ALA A 204 2.36 19.96 -5.81
CA ALA A 204 1.13 19.16 -5.70
C ALA A 204 0.36 19.22 -7.02
N PRO A 205 -0.37 18.17 -7.42
CA PRO A 205 -1.30 18.24 -8.53
C PRO A 205 -2.44 19.21 -8.19
N GLN A 206 -3.03 19.83 -9.21
CA GLN A 206 -4.19 20.71 -9.02
C GLN A 206 -5.47 19.92 -8.67
N ASP A 207 -5.56 18.67 -9.12
CA ASP A 207 -6.67 17.77 -8.82
C ASP A 207 -6.13 16.35 -8.63
N THR A 208 -6.35 15.81 -7.43
CA THR A 208 -6.00 14.44 -7.03
C THR A 208 -7.22 13.69 -6.50
N GLY A 209 -8.44 14.17 -6.73
CA GLY A 209 -9.63 13.53 -6.18
C GLY A 209 -9.65 13.53 -4.65
N SER A 210 -9.68 12.35 -4.02
CA SER A 210 -9.90 12.18 -2.58
C SER A 210 -8.65 12.13 -1.70
N ALA A 211 -7.46 12.09 -2.28
CA ALA A 211 -6.17 12.15 -1.59
C ALA A 211 -5.49 13.49 -1.89
N GLU A 212 -4.66 13.98 -0.99
CA GLU A 212 -3.76 15.10 -1.26
C GLU A 212 -2.33 14.56 -1.37
N ILE A 213 -1.67 14.78 -2.50
CA ILE A 213 -0.32 14.26 -2.76
C ILE A 213 0.62 15.44 -2.98
N VAL A 214 1.70 15.48 -2.22
CA VAL A 214 2.77 16.48 -2.37
C VAL A 214 4.10 15.80 -2.62
N ILE A 215 4.77 16.20 -3.70
CA ILE A 215 6.06 15.67 -4.11
C ILE A 215 7.14 16.74 -3.90
N GLY A 216 8.09 16.42 -3.03
CA GLY A 216 9.28 17.19 -2.72
C GLY A 216 10.53 16.56 -3.30
N PHE A 217 11.47 17.38 -3.78
CA PHE A 217 12.80 16.90 -4.15
C PHE A 217 13.83 18.03 -4.05
N PRO A 218 15.10 17.73 -3.75
CA PRO A 218 16.16 18.73 -3.81
C PRO A 218 16.46 19.03 -5.29
N PRO A 219 16.59 20.30 -5.71
CA PRO A 219 16.86 20.65 -7.11
C PRO A 219 18.11 19.96 -7.70
N ARG A 220 19.12 19.72 -6.85
CA ARG A 220 20.35 19.01 -7.24
C ARG A 220 20.09 17.58 -7.68
N SER A 221 19.03 16.96 -7.18
CA SER A 221 18.69 15.57 -7.51
C SER A 221 18.28 15.37 -8.97
N LEU A 222 17.87 16.42 -9.67
CA LEU A 222 17.57 16.35 -11.11
C LEU A 222 18.80 16.05 -11.97
N PHE A 223 20.00 16.22 -11.41
CA PHE A 223 21.28 16.04 -12.10
C PHE A 223 22.14 14.94 -11.46
N ALA A 224 21.59 14.22 -10.48
CA ALA A 224 22.28 13.12 -9.80
C ALA A 224 22.02 11.79 -10.52
N GLU A 225 22.82 10.77 -10.18
CA GLU A 225 22.66 9.40 -10.68
C GLU A 225 21.34 8.77 -10.23
N PHE A 226 20.90 9.11 -9.01
CA PHE A 226 19.61 8.71 -8.46
C PHE A 226 18.77 9.95 -8.11
N PHE A 227 17.45 9.81 -8.24
CA PHE A 227 16.50 10.84 -7.88
C PHE A 227 16.02 10.67 -6.44
N THR A 228 16.46 11.52 -5.52
CA THR A 228 15.96 11.64 -4.16
C THR A 228 14.66 12.43 -4.13
N CYS A 229 13.70 11.93 -3.37
CA CYS A 229 12.43 12.61 -3.17
C CYS A 229 11.82 12.31 -1.81
N HIS A 230 10.89 13.19 -1.48
CA HIS A 230 10.09 13.19 -0.26
C HIS A 230 8.64 13.35 -0.69
N VAL A 231 7.79 12.38 -0.37
CA VAL A 231 6.38 12.34 -0.79
C VAL A 231 5.50 12.37 0.45
N LEU A 232 4.54 13.29 0.46
CA LEU A 232 3.52 13.39 1.49
C LEU A 232 2.18 13.00 0.87
N VAL A 233 1.42 12.15 1.57
CA VAL A 233 0.10 11.72 1.13
C VAL A 233 -0.88 11.82 2.28
N ASP A 234 -1.86 12.73 2.16
CA ASP A 234 -2.97 12.83 3.09
C ASP A 234 -4.20 12.12 2.52
N LEU A 235 -4.77 11.24 3.33
CA LEU A 235 -6.00 10.51 3.04
C LEU A 235 -7.06 10.93 4.07
N PRO A 236 -7.71 12.09 3.89
CA PRO A 236 -8.64 12.63 4.87
C PRO A 236 -9.82 11.68 5.13
N GLY A 237 -10.31 10.99 4.09
CA GLY A 237 -11.37 9.98 4.22
C GLY A 237 -10.97 8.76 5.08
N GLN A 238 -9.67 8.52 5.26
CA GLN A 238 -9.13 7.42 6.05
C GLN A 238 -8.45 7.89 7.34
N GLY A 239 -8.37 9.20 7.61
CA GLY A 239 -7.73 9.75 8.80
C GLY A 239 -6.22 9.46 8.88
N LEU A 240 -5.53 9.47 7.73
CA LEU A 240 -4.13 9.03 7.63
C LEU A 240 -3.24 10.01 6.87
N HIS A 241 -1.99 10.08 7.28
CA HIS A 241 -0.91 10.80 6.62
C HIS A 241 0.28 9.87 6.42
N PHE A 242 0.81 9.83 5.19
CA PHE A 242 2.01 9.10 4.81
C PHE A 242 3.13 10.07 4.52
N GLU A 243 4.29 9.79 5.09
CA GLU A 243 5.55 10.43 4.76
C GLU A 243 6.49 9.39 4.18
N LEU A 244 6.90 9.55 2.92
CA LEU A 244 7.84 8.66 2.24
C LEU A 244 9.09 9.43 1.86
N THR A 245 10.26 8.94 2.26
CA THR A 245 11.55 9.51 1.86
C THR A 245 12.42 8.43 1.21
N GLY A 246 12.99 8.73 0.06
CA GLY A 246 13.71 7.69 -0.67
C GLY A 246 14.37 8.15 -1.95
N ARG A 247 14.75 7.15 -2.75
CA ARG A 247 15.47 7.34 -4.00
C ARG A 247 14.87 6.49 -5.12
N ALA A 248 14.94 7.01 -6.33
CA ALA A 248 14.62 6.31 -7.57
C ALA A 248 15.86 6.23 -8.46
N LEU A 249 16.19 5.03 -8.92
CA LEU A 249 17.25 4.75 -9.86
C LEU A 249 16.64 4.59 -11.26
N PRO A 250 17.02 5.42 -12.24
CA PRO A 250 16.56 5.25 -13.62
C PRO A 250 17.06 3.94 -14.22
N GLY A 251 16.22 3.29 -15.01
CA GLY A 251 16.57 2.04 -15.68
C GLY A 251 15.47 1.51 -16.59
N ASP A 252 15.78 0.43 -17.28
CA ASP A 252 14.81 -0.34 -18.06
C ASP A 252 14.40 -1.56 -17.24
N TYR A 253 13.08 -1.72 -17.06
CA TYR A 253 12.50 -2.76 -16.22
C TYR A 253 11.36 -3.42 -16.99
N ASP A 254 11.28 -4.74 -16.90
CA ASP A 254 10.15 -5.50 -17.42
C ASP A 254 9.26 -5.94 -16.25
N ILE A 255 8.03 -5.43 -16.25
CA ILE A 255 7.06 -5.71 -15.20
C ILE A 255 6.03 -6.65 -15.78
N GLU A 256 6.05 -7.91 -15.36
CA GLU A 256 5.07 -8.92 -15.76
C GLU A 256 3.84 -8.91 -14.84
N ALA A 257 2.69 -9.29 -15.40
CA ALA A 257 1.50 -9.50 -14.57
C ALA A 257 1.73 -10.74 -13.69
N PRO A 258 1.19 -10.77 -12.47
CA PRO A 258 1.32 -11.94 -11.62
C PRO A 258 0.61 -13.15 -12.25
N ALA A 259 1.24 -14.32 -12.19
CA ALA A 259 0.68 -15.56 -12.75
C ALA A 259 -0.43 -16.18 -11.88
N SER A 260 -0.41 -15.93 -10.57
CA SER A 260 -1.29 -16.54 -9.56
C SER A 260 -2.49 -15.65 -9.24
N VAL A 261 -3.27 -15.26 -10.26
CA VAL A 261 -4.49 -14.46 -10.06
C VAL A 261 -5.65 -15.37 -9.64
N MET A 262 -6.33 -14.99 -8.56
CA MET A 262 -7.46 -15.71 -8.00
C MET A 262 -8.65 -15.70 -8.96
N GLN A 263 -9.40 -16.81 -8.98
CA GLN A 263 -10.61 -16.91 -9.80
C GLN A 263 -11.80 -16.24 -9.08
N ASP A 264 -12.75 -15.70 -9.85
CA ASP A 264 -13.94 -15.05 -9.29
C ASP A 264 -14.81 -15.96 -8.42
N GLY A 265 -14.76 -17.28 -8.65
CA GLY A 265 -15.44 -18.29 -7.83
C GLY A 265 -14.83 -18.47 -6.44
N ASP A 266 -13.57 -18.08 -6.25
CA ASP A 266 -12.82 -18.30 -5.01
C ASP A 266 -12.90 -17.11 -4.03
N ILE A 267 -13.48 -15.98 -4.45
CA ILE A 267 -13.58 -14.76 -3.63
C ILE A 267 -14.41 -15.01 -2.35
N ASP A 268 -15.45 -15.84 -2.43
CA ASP A 268 -16.24 -16.18 -1.25
C ASP A 268 -15.45 -17.07 -0.27
N ALA A 269 -14.56 -17.94 -0.78
CA ALA A 269 -13.65 -18.72 0.03
C ALA A 269 -12.59 -17.82 0.71
N LEU A 270 -12.05 -16.84 -0.01
CA LEU A 270 -11.16 -15.83 0.55
C LEU A 270 -11.82 -15.05 1.69
N ALA A 271 -13.08 -14.64 1.51
CA ALA A 271 -13.85 -13.96 2.55
C ALA A 271 -13.97 -14.82 3.82
N ALA A 272 -14.27 -16.10 3.65
CA ALA A 272 -14.37 -17.05 4.75
C ALA A 272 -13.04 -17.24 5.51
N ILE A 273 -11.90 -17.26 4.80
CA ILE A 273 -10.56 -17.33 5.41
C ILE A 273 -10.31 -16.11 6.31
N PHE A 274 -10.54 -14.90 5.81
CA PHE A 274 -10.35 -13.69 6.61
C PHE A 274 -11.28 -13.64 7.83
N ASP A 275 -12.54 -14.07 7.68
CA ASP A 275 -13.48 -14.14 8.80
C ASP A 275 -13.08 -15.19 9.84
N ALA A 276 -12.48 -16.31 9.43
CA ALA A 276 -11.93 -17.32 10.33
C ALA A 276 -10.75 -16.78 11.14
N VAL A 277 -9.76 -16.14 10.49
CA VAL A 277 -8.60 -15.51 11.17
C VAL A 277 -9.05 -14.50 12.23
N ARG A 278 -10.07 -13.69 11.91
CA ARG A 278 -10.64 -12.71 12.84
C ARG A 278 -11.37 -13.36 14.01
N SER A 279 -12.08 -14.44 13.76
CA SER A 279 -12.77 -15.19 14.81
C SER A 279 -11.76 -15.78 15.79
N ILE A 280 -10.63 -16.31 15.29
CA ILE A 280 -9.51 -16.79 16.10
C ILE A 280 -8.92 -15.63 16.93
N LEU A 281 -8.64 -14.47 16.32
CA LEU A 281 -8.16 -13.27 17.01
C LEU A 281 -9.09 -12.82 18.14
N ALA A 282 -10.39 -12.76 17.87
CA ALA A 282 -11.39 -12.35 18.86
C ALA A 282 -11.48 -13.35 20.03
N PHE A 283 -11.45 -14.65 19.73
CA PHE A 283 -11.42 -15.70 20.75
C PHE A 283 -10.18 -15.62 21.64
N VAL A 284 -9.00 -15.46 21.03
CA VAL A 284 -7.74 -15.34 21.77
C VAL A 284 -7.73 -14.09 22.66
N ARG A 285 -8.23 -12.94 22.16
CA ARG A 285 -8.40 -11.72 22.96
C ARG A 285 -9.38 -11.90 24.13
N GLN A 286 -10.43 -12.69 23.93
CA GLN A 286 -11.38 -13.01 25.00
C GLN A 286 -10.71 -13.88 26.08
N LEU A 287 -9.89 -14.86 25.69
CA LEU A 287 -9.14 -15.68 26.63
C LEU A 287 -8.08 -14.88 27.41
N SER A 288 -7.36 -13.99 26.74
CA SER A 288 -6.35 -13.15 27.41
C SER A 288 -6.97 -12.05 28.29
N GLY A 289 -8.14 -11.52 27.90
CA GLY A 289 -8.89 -10.56 28.70
C GLY A 289 -9.66 -11.18 29.88
N ALA A 290 -10.02 -12.47 29.80
CA ALA A 290 -10.64 -13.21 30.91
C ALA A 290 -9.62 -13.68 31.96
N ALA A 291 -8.31 -13.51 31.71
CA ALA A 291 -7.22 -13.89 32.60
C ALA A 291 -6.71 -12.72 33.48
N GLN A 292 -7.43 -11.58 33.51
CA GLN A 292 -7.20 -10.45 34.42
C GLN A 292 -8.24 -10.39 35.53
#